data_AF-A0A858R5M9-F1
#
_entry.id   AF-A0A858R5M9-F1
#
_cell.length_a   1.000
_cell.length_b   1.000
_cell.length_c   1.000
_cell.angle_alpha   90.00
_cell.angle_beta   90.00
_cell.angle_gamma   90.00
#
_symmetry.space_group_name_H-M   'P 1'
#
loop_
_entity.id
_entity.type
_entity.pdbx_description
1 polymer ?
#
loop_
_entity_poly.entity_id
_entity_poly.type
_entity_poly.pdbx_seq_one_letter_code
_entity_poly.pdbx_strand_id
1 'polypeptide(L)'
;MAARVGGTAADRAGTEAPGPDGALAKLEAHFRSLDEPALLRVARAVELARAGDRKDPTDEQILSSLRPRLRELRPPRVPTLQRVICQGFEPFLHDGPFPEEKRRGHLSRAVLGPWWRLLLTSPDRQTLVALEVGYGKAVQDHRADAAESFGTQAASVALGMTATLLAEADRSIGRRAELAQTLGGEQGLADLRELALLLRLRPRLVPALDRVRQAAPLDMGWRVADFTPAAVIAARNAYLDLHDAEPELVEYLFLGLMGALAQPWQALRLVRVLSQDMSKAAGHPAALIPARLFSDLTRTLGEIGRQVGGEGQMSRRAWLLTCAKLVSDAGQMVKGLAEEGQVDAHPDWQKLLAEARQKVAQAVDGFAALALRECLQVLPVRQVREDGGQARQEPDMTRALTEEQVATAQAATVLFAAVRKLAEQERLDRSIRAKEADLEQSLKIGIDFRIEYLRARLKHGIAIAQLDAVHQVLKGLPGINIIRDLEYRVERTLERFRA
;
A
#
# COMPACT_ATOMS: atom_id res chain seq x y z
N MET A 1 58.39 63.67 -9.86
CA MET A 1 57.27 63.95 -10.78
C MET A 1 57.14 62.76 -11.73
N ALA A 2 55.94 62.16 -11.74
CA ALA A 2 55.37 61.14 -12.64
C ALA A 2 56.28 60.51 -13.72
N ALA A 3 56.58 59.20 -13.70
CA ALA A 3 55.72 58.03 -14.00
C ALA A 3 55.93 57.50 -15.42
N ARG A 4 56.47 56.27 -15.55
CA ARG A 4 56.05 55.19 -16.47
C ARG A 4 57.04 54.02 -16.44
N VAL A 5 56.63 52.93 -15.77
CA VAL A 5 57.08 51.54 -15.95
C VAL A 5 55.82 50.73 -15.56
N GLY A 6 55.23 49.80 -16.31
CA GLY A 6 55.77 48.91 -17.34
C GLY A 6 55.71 47.47 -16.80
N GLY A 7 54.63 46.74 -17.12
CA GLY A 7 54.49 45.29 -16.84
C GLY A 7 54.22 44.95 -15.36
N THR A 8 53.57 43.85 -14.99
CA THR A 8 53.25 42.59 -15.67
C THR A 8 52.13 41.90 -14.89
N ALA A 9 51.22 41.27 -15.61
CA ALA A 9 50.27 40.31 -15.05
C ALA A 9 51.02 39.10 -14.49
N ALA A 10 50.82 38.82 -13.20
CA ALA A 10 51.18 37.57 -12.56
C ALA A 10 50.10 37.25 -11.51
N ASP A 11 49.25 36.30 -11.89
CA ASP A 11 48.90 35.14 -11.10
C ASP A 11 48.55 35.36 -9.62
N ARG A 12 47.25 35.53 -9.36
CA ARG A 12 46.65 35.18 -8.07
C ARG A 12 45.58 34.12 -8.32
N ALA A 13 46.01 32.87 -8.40
CA ALA A 13 45.14 31.72 -8.18
C ALA A 13 44.59 31.81 -6.75
N GLY A 14 43.39 32.38 -6.62
CA GLY A 14 42.58 32.26 -5.42
C GLY A 14 42.05 30.84 -5.32
N THR A 15 42.50 30.10 -4.32
CA THR A 15 41.89 28.84 -3.88
C THR A 15 40.54 29.17 -3.25
N GLU A 16 39.52 29.38 -4.08
CA GLU A 16 38.14 29.45 -3.61
C GLU A 16 37.72 28.08 -3.09
N ALA A 17 37.43 28.00 -1.79
CA ALA A 17 36.80 26.82 -1.20
C ALA A 17 35.48 26.54 -1.94
N PRO A 18 35.22 25.29 -2.36
CA PRO A 18 34.02 24.98 -3.13
C PRO A 18 32.78 25.26 -2.26
N GLY A 19 31.84 26.03 -2.82
CA GLY A 19 30.56 26.31 -2.19
C GLY A 19 29.78 25.02 -1.86
N PRO A 20 28.81 25.09 -0.93
CA PRO A 20 28.09 23.94 -0.39
C PRO A 20 27.44 23.05 -1.47
N ASP A 21 27.02 23.62 -2.60
CA ASP A 21 26.38 22.89 -3.71
C ASP A 21 27.36 21.98 -4.48
N GLY A 22 28.64 22.34 -4.56
CA GLY A 22 29.66 21.53 -5.24
C GLY A 22 30.09 20.30 -4.43
N ALA A 23 29.97 20.35 -3.10
CA ALA A 23 30.25 19.22 -2.22
C ALA A 23 29.14 18.15 -2.30
N LEU A 24 27.87 18.58 -2.32
CA LEU A 24 26.72 17.68 -2.47
C LEU A 24 26.73 16.92 -3.80
N ALA A 25 27.02 17.60 -4.91
CA ALA A 25 27.10 16.95 -6.23
C ALA A 25 28.22 15.89 -6.30
N LYS A 26 29.36 16.13 -5.65
CA LYS A 26 30.46 15.15 -5.53
C LYS A 26 30.07 13.95 -4.66
N LEU A 27 29.33 14.20 -3.58
CA LEU A 27 28.80 13.18 -2.68
C LEU A 27 27.79 12.27 -3.40
N GLU A 28 26.87 12.84 -4.17
CA GLU A 28 25.93 12.08 -5.00
C GLU A 28 26.63 11.26 -6.09
N ALA A 29 27.62 11.83 -6.78
CA ALA A 29 28.40 11.11 -7.77
C ALA A 29 29.17 9.93 -7.14
N HIS A 30 29.72 10.13 -5.93
CA HIS A 30 30.39 9.08 -5.19
C HIS A 30 29.42 7.96 -4.79
N PHE A 31 28.23 8.28 -4.28
CA PHE A 31 27.22 7.27 -3.92
C PHE A 31 26.70 6.47 -5.12
N ARG A 32 26.67 7.04 -6.32
CA ARG A 32 26.35 6.29 -7.55
C ARG A 32 27.43 5.28 -7.93
N SER A 33 28.68 5.50 -7.50
CA SER A 33 29.81 4.61 -7.77
C SER A 33 29.96 3.48 -6.75
N LEU A 34 29.30 3.57 -5.60
CA LEU A 34 29.36 2.53 -4.56
C LEU A 34 28.52 1.30 -4.94
N ASP A 35 29.03 0.13 -4.60
CA ASP A 35 28.27 -1.11 -4.62
C ASP A 35 27.20 -1.12 -3.51
N GLU A 36 26.13 -1.87 -3.73
CA GLU A 36 24.98 -1.94 -2.82
C GLU A 36 25.39 -2.20 -1.35
N PRO A 37 26.27 -3.18 -1.04
CA PRO A 37 26.70 -3.42 0.34
C PRO A 37 27.46 -2.25 0.99
N ALA A 38 28.29 -1.51 0.26
CA ALA A 38 28.97 -0.33 0.80
C ALA A 38 27.99 0.81 1.04
N LEU A 39 27.05 1.03 0.12
CA LEU A 39 26.01 2.05 0.27
C LEU A 39 25.13 1.78 1.49
N LEU A 40 24.77 0.51 1.74
CA LEU A 40 24.02 0.12 2.94
C LEU A 40 24.82 0.32 4.23
N ARG A 41 26.13 0.03 4.22
CA ARG A 41 27.01 0.29 5.37
C ARG A 41 27.11 1.78 5.70
N VAL A 42 27.26 2.63 4.69
CA VAL A 42 27.29 4.10 4.86
C VAL A 42 25.95 4.59 5.41
N ALA A 43 24.83 4.19 4.80
CA ALA A 43 23.50 4.57 5.28
C ALA A 43 23.28 4.15 6.74
N ARG A 44 23.65 2.92 7.11
CA ARG A 44 23.56 2.42 8.48
C ARG A 44 24.48 3.17 9.45
N ALA A 45 25.70 3.49 9.04
CA ALA A 45 26.65 4.25 9.86
C ALA A 45 26.15 5.67 10.13
N VAL A 46 25.58 6.34 9.12
CA VAL A 46 25.00 7.68 9.28
C VAL A 46 23.71 7.62 10.12
N GLU A 47 22.85 6.62 9.93
CA GLU A 47 21.68 6.43 10.78
C GLU A 47 22.06 6.12 12.24
N LEU A 48 23.13 5.35 12.49
CA LEU A 48 23.66 5.10 13.83
C LEU A 48 24.30 6.34 14.45
N ALA A 49 25.02 7.16 13.67
CA ALA A 49 25.59 8.42 14.14
C ALA A 49 24.47 9.37 14.60
N ARG A 50 23.39 9.48 13.81
CA ARG A 50 22.18 10.25 14.14
C ARG A 50 21.41 9.75 15.35
N ALA A 51 21.46 8.44 15.61
CA ALA A 51 20.83 7.88 16.80
C ALA A 51 21.55 8.33 18.08
N GLY A 52 22.81 8.78 18.01
CA GLY A 52 23.57 9.30 19.15
C GLY A 52 23.30 10.77 19.49
N ASP A 53 24.08 11.31 20.44
CA ASP A 53 23.93 12.67 20.99
C ASP A 53 24.24 13.80 20.00
N ARG A 54 24.88 13.50 18.87
CA ARG A 54 25.22 14.49 17.83
C ARG A 54 24.32 14.32 16.62
N LYS A 55 23.18 15.02 16.62
CA LYS A 55 22.41 15.25 15.38
C LYS A 55 23.13 16.34 14.58
N ASP A 56 24.14 15.94 13.80
CA ASP A 56 24.84 16.88 12.91
C ASP A 56 23.92 17.21 11.71
N PRO A 57 23.67 18.49 11.37
CA PRO A 57 22.92 18.86 10.17
C PRO A 57 23.48 18.24 8.88
N THR A 58 24.78 17.91 8.84
CA THR A 58 25.41 17.21 7.72
C THR A 58 24.90 15.78 7.53
N ASP A 59 24.44 15.09 8.58
CA ASP A 59 23.89 13.73 8.47
C ASP A 59 22.55 13.70 7.71
N GLU A 60 21.72 14.72 7.88
CA GLU A 60 20.45 14.86 7.13
C GLU A 60 20.71 15.17 5.66
N GLN A 61 21.76 15.94 5.36
CA GLN A 61 22.22 16.19 3.99
C GLN A 61 22.76 14.92 3.33
N ILE A 62 23.55 14.12 4.03
CA ILE A 62 24.05 12.83 3.52
C ILE A 62 22.88 11.87 3.24
N LEU A 63 21.93 11.74 4.17
CA LEU A 63 20.77 10.87 3.98
C LEU A 63 19.82 11.38 2.90
N SER A 64 19.65 12.69 2.73
CA SER A 64 18.82 13.25 1.66
C SER A 64 19.39 12.91 0.29
N SER A 65 20.71 12.96 0.11
CA SER A 65 21.41 12.51 -1.10
C SER A 65 21.33 10.98 -1.30
N LEU A 66 21.27 10.18 -0.23
CA LEU A 66 21.10 8.72 -0.31
C LEU A 66 19.65 8.27 -0.57
N ARG A 67 18.64 9.08 -0.24
CA ARG A 67 17.20 8.72 -0.31
C ARG A 67 16.74 8.12 -1.65
N PRO A 68 17.15 8.63 -2.83
CA PRO A 68 16.73 8.05 -4.11
C PRO A 68 17.10 6.58 -4.23
N ARG A 69 18.35 6.21 -3.88
CA ARG A 69 18.85 4.83 -3.93
C ARG A 69 18.31 3.98 -2.79
N LEU A 70 18.18 4.53 -1.58
CA LEU A 70 17.59 3.82 -0.45
C LEU A 70 16.10 3.50 -0.64
N ARG A 71 15.37 4.29 -1.45
CA ARG A 71 13.98 3.99 -1.84
C ARG A 71 13.88 2.74 -2.72
N GLU A 72 14.88 2.52 -3.58
CA GLU A 72 14.98 1.33 -4.44
C GLU A 72 15.37 0.10 -3.62
N LEU A 73 16.42 0.23 -2.78
CA LEU A 73 17.02 -0.88 -2.04
C LEU A 73 16.25 -1.29 -0.77
N ARG A 74 15.44 -0.38 -0.20
CA ARG A 74 14.65 -0.57 1.02
C ARG A 74 15.39 -1.29 2.17
N PRO A 75 16.59 -0.84 2.57
CA PRO A 75 17.34 -1.53 3.60
C PRO A 75 16.66 -1.48 4.98
N PRO A 76 16.99 -2.44 5.86
CA PRO A 76 16.57 -2.40 7.25
C PRO A 76 17.14 -1.14 7.91
N ARG A 77 16.24 -0.23 8.29
CA ARG A 77 16.63 1.05 8.88
C ARG A 77 16.97 0.87 10.36
N VAL A 78 17.87 1.70 10.89
CA VAL A 78 18.15 1.75 12.33
C VAL A 78 16.84 2.12 13.05
N PRO A 79 16.41 1.33 14.04
CA PRO A 79 15.23 1.66 14.82
C PRO A 79 15.52 2.94 15.60
N THR A 80 14.75 4.00 15.37
CA THR A 80 14.74 5.18 16.25
C THR A 80 13.80 4.90 17.42
N LEU A 81 13.93 5.66 18.52
CA LEU A 81 13.03 5.50 19.66
C LEU A 81 11.55 5.63 19.25
N GLN A 82 11.24 6.61 18.38
CA GLN A 82 9.92 6.76 17.79
C GLN A 82 9.43 5.46 17.11
N ARG A 83 10.28 4.82 16.29
CA ARG A 83 9.91 3.57 15.61
C ARG A 83 9.67 2.43 16.58
N VAL A 84 10.47 2.31 17.65
CA VAL A 84 10.28 1.28 18.68
C VAL A 84 8.95 1.45 19.41
N ILE A 85 8.55 2.69 19.69
CA ILE A 85 7.24 2.98 20.28
C ILE A 85 6.14 2.61 19.28
N CYS A 86 6.26 3.09 18.03
CA CYS A 86 5.26 2.85 16.98
C CYS A 86 5.15 1.39 16.53
N GLN A 87 6.18 0.56 16.75
CA GLN A 87 6.18 -0.86 16.39
C GLN A 87 5.02 -1.61 17.04
N GLY A 88 4.63 -1.22 18.26
CA GLY A 88 3.48 -1.81 18.95
C GLY A 88 2.13 -1.50 18.29
N PHE A 89 2.05 -0.48 17.42
CA PHE A 89 0.84 -0.13 16.69
C PHE A 89 0.76 -0.80 15.32
N GLU A 90 1.86 -1.32 14.80
CA GLU A 90 1.98 -1.78 13.42
C GLU A 90 0.86 -2.76 12.98
N PRO A 91 0.39 -3.71 13.81
CA PRO A 91 -0.77 -4.55 13.49
C PRO A 91 -2.10 -3.79 13.28
N PHE A 92 -2.23 -2.59 13.84
CA PHE A 92 -3.44 -1.77 13.79
C PHE A 92 -3.36 -0.66 12.73
N LEU A 93 -2.20 -0.47 12.09
CA LEU A 93 -2.00 0.61 11.12
C LEU A 93 -2.64 0.29 9.77
N HIS A 94 -3.27 1.30 9.18
CA HIS A 94 -3.73 1.27 7.79
C HIS A 94 -3.20 2.46 7.00
N ASP A 95 -2.97 2.21 5.71
CA ASP A 95 -2.58 3.22 4.73
C ASP A 95 -3.82 3.59 3.91
N GLY A 96 -4.39 4.76 4.17
CA GLY A 96 -5.60 5.24 3.50
C GLY A 96 -6.14 6.52 4.12
N PRO A 97 -7.15 7.14 3.50
CA PRO A 97 -7.87 8.25 4.11
C PRO A 97 -8.59 7.78 5.37
N PHE A 98 -8.89 8.72 6.27
CA PHE A 98 -9.70 8.42 7.45
C PHE A 98 -11.06 7.84 7.00
N PRO A 99 -11.51 6.72 7.59
CA PRO A 99 -12.83 6.21 7.31
C PRO A 99 -13.89 7.20 7.79
N GLU A 100 -15.06 7.21 7.14
CA GLU A 100 -16.21 8.03 7.55
C GLU A 100 -16.60 7.73 9.00
N GLU A 101 -16.56 6.45 9.39
CA GLU A 101 -16.82 5.97 10.75
C GLU A 101 -15.56 5.35 11.37
N LYS A 102 -15.27 5.74 12.62
CA LYS A 102 -14.13 5.22 13.36
C LYS A 102 -14.35 3.75 13.70
N ARG A 103 -13.39 2.91 13.30
CA ARG A 103 -13.37 1.48 13.67
C ARG A 103 -12.26 1.23 14.68
N ARG A 104 -12.58 0.46 15.71
CA ARG A 104 -11.58 -0.06 16.66
C ARG A 104 -10.60 -0.97 15.93
N GLY A 105 -9.36 -0.96 16.40
CA GLY A 105 -8.20 -1.66 15.84
C GLY A 105 -7.74 -1.13 14.49
N HIS A 106 -8.11 0.10 14.11
CA HIS A 106 -7.85 0.63 12.77
C HIS A 106 -7.35 2.08 12.84
N LEU A 107 -6.04 2.22 13.06
CA LEU A 107 -5.33 3.49 13.23
C LEU A 107 -4.78 3.98 11.89
N SER A 108 -5.04 5.24 11.53
CA SER A 108 -4.44 5.81 10.32
C SER A 108 -2.95 6.04 10.53
N ARG A 109 -2.11 5.54 9.62
CA ARG A 109 -0.66 5.83 9.69
C ARG A 109 -0.37 7.33 9.62
N ALA A 110 -1.27 8.11 9.01
CA ALA A 110 -1.15 9.56 8.89
C ALA A 110 -1.16 10.30 10.24
N VAL A 111 -1.75 9.70 11.29
CA VAL A 111 -1.86 10.33 12.62
C VAL A 111 -0.52 10.28 13.39
N LEU A 112 0.35 9.31 13.10
CA LEU A 112 1.56 9.06 13.90
C LEU A 112 2.56 10.23 13.85
N GLY A 113 2.72 10.86 12.68
CA GLY A 113 3.62 12.00 12.51
C GLY A 113 3.18 13.23 13.30
N PRO A 114 1.94 13.73 13.10
CA PRO A 114 1.35 14.80 13.90
C PRO A 114 1.37 14.50 15.41
N TRP A 115 0.96 13.29 15.82
CA TRP A 115 1.02 12.88 17.23
C TRP A 115 2.42 12.99 17.82
N TRP A 116 3.44 12.47 17.14
CA TRP A 116 4.81 12.56 17.62
C TRP A 116 5.30 14.00 17.76
N ARG A 117 4.93 14.89 16.82
CA ARG A 117 5.26 16.33 16.92
C ARG A 117 4.61 16.97 18.13
N LEU A 118 3.36 16.63 18.44
CA LEU A 118 2.66 17.12 19.63
C LEU A 118 3.38 16.72 20.92
N LEU A 119 3.88 15.48 21.00
CA LEU A 119 4.70 15.04 22.13
C LEU A 119 5.98 15.89 22.26
N LEU A 120 6.66 16.18 21.15
CA LEU A 120 7.88 17.00 21.17
C LEU A 120 7.63 18.48 21.50
N THR A 121 6.40 18.97 21.38
CA THR A 121 6.02 20.34 21.80
C THR A 121 5.54 20.42 23.24
N SER A 122 5.27 19.28 23.89
CA SER A 122 4.80 19.22 25.27
C SER A 122 5.83 19.76 26.28
N PRO A 123 5.39 20.32 27.43
CA PRO A 123 6.28 20.68 28.54
C PRO A 123 7.22 19.55 28.96
N ASP A 124 6.74 18.30 28.92
CA ASP A 124 7.48 17.11 29.38
C ASP A 124 8.46 16.53 28.34
N ARG A 125 8.68 17.24 27.21
CA ARG A 125 9.55 16.77 26.12
C ARG A 125 10.97 16.41 26.56
N GLN A 126 11.49 17.04 27.61
CA GLN A 126 12.85 16.83 28.09
C GLN A 126 13.08 15.37 28.51
N THR A 127 12.10 14.76 29.17
CA THR A 127 12.16 13.35 29.57
C THR A 127 12.23 12.42 28.35
N LEU A 128 11.41 12.69 27.33
CA LEU A 128 11.40 11.91 26.10
C LEU A 128 12.71 12.05 25.30
N VAL A 129 13.29 13.26 25.25
CA VAL A 129 14.59 13.52 24.60
C VAL A 129 15.72 12.80 25.34
N ALA A 130 15.72 12.81 26.68
CA ALA A 130 16.73 12.09 27.46
C ALA A 130 16.68 10.58 27.21
N LEU A 131 15.47 10.00 27.11
CA LEU A 131 15.27 8.59 26.76
C LEU A 131 15.72 8.30 25.32
N GLU A 132 15.50 9.21 24.37
CA GLU A 132 15.98 9.06 22.98
C GLU A 132 17.51 8.98 22.92
N VAL A 133 18.20 9.84 23.65
CA VAL A 133 19.67 9.81 23.78
C VAL A 133 20.15 8.50 24.43
N GLY A 134 19.50 8.08 25.53
CA GLY A 134 19.83 6.84 26.22
C GLY A 134 19.65 5.61 25.34
N TYR A 135 18.53 5.55 24.61
CA TYR A 135 18.25 4.51 23.63
C TYR A 135 19.30 4.48 22.52
N GLY A 136 19.64 5.65 21.97
CA GLY A 136 20.68 5.82 20.97
C GLY A 136 22.02 5.22 21.37
N LYS A 137 22.49 5.58 22.57
CA LYS A 137 23.72 5.02 23.16
C LYS A 137 23.63 3.51 23.36
N ALA A 138 22.51 2.99 23.87
CA ALA A 138 22.32 1.56 24.04
C ALA A 138 22.37 0.78 22.70
N VAL A 139 21.80 1.33 21.63
CA VAL A 139 21.87 0.74 20.28
C VAL A 139 23.29 0.76 19.73
N GLN A 140 24.02 1.87 19.91
CA GLN A 140 25.43 2.00 19.51
C GLN A 140 26.34 1.00 20.26
N ASP A 141 26.10 0.83 21.56
CA ASP A 141 26.85 -0.10 22.42
C ASP A 141 26.41 -1.57 22.26
N HIS A 142 25.45 -1.87 21.36
CA HIS A 142 24.84 -3.19 21.19
C HIS A 142 24.21 -3.79 22.47
N ARG A 143 23.71 -2.94 23.37
CA ARG A 143 23.03 -3.35 24.61
C ARG A 143 21.53 -3.51 24.41
N ALA A 144 21.11 -4.66 23.88
CA ALA A 144 19.71 -4.95 23.52
C ALA A 144 18.73 -4.76 24.69
N ASP A 145 19.03 -5.33 25.87
CA ASP A 145 18.16 -5.24 27.05
C ASP A 145 17.98 -3.79 27.54
N ALA A 146 19.04 -2.98 27.45
CA ALA A 146 18.97 -1.56 27.79
C ALA A 146 18.13 -0.79 26.78
N ALA A 147 18.30 -1.07 25.48
CA ALA A 147 17.49 -0.47 24.42
C ALA A 147 15.99 -0.81 24.56
N GLU A 148 15.67 -2.05 24.93
CA GLU A 148 14.30 -2.49 25.22
C GLU A 148 13.71 -1.75 26.44
N SER A 149 14.50 -1.64 27.52
CA SER A 149 14.10 -0.90 28.73
C SER A 149 13.81 0.58 28.42
N PHE A 150 14.67 1.25 27.66
CA PHE A 150 14.42 2.63 27.22
C PHE A 150 13.18 2.75 26.35
N GLY A 151 12.96 1.80 25.42
CA GLY A 151 11.75 1.76 24.61
C GLY A 151 10.47 1.64 25.44
N THR A 152 10.50 0.79 26.47
CA THR A 152 9.36 0.59 27.39
C THR A 152 9.10 1.82 28.26
N GLN A 153 10.15 2.43 28.81
CA GLN A 153 10.02 3.68 29.58
C GLN A 153 9.47 4.81 28.70
N ALA A 154 9.98 4.96 27.48
CA ALA A 154 9.52 5.98 26.56
C ALA A 154 8.06 5.80 26.13
N ALA A 155 7.61 4.55 25.96
CA ALA A 155 6.19 4.27 25.69
C ALA A 155 5.29 4.69 26.88
N SER A 156 5.74 4.47 28.12
CA SER A 156 5.03 4.92 29.33
C SER A 156 4.97 6.45 29.45
N VAL A 157 6.08 7.13 29.15
CA VAL A 157 6.11 8.61 29.11
C VAL A 157 5.18 9.14 28.01
N ALA A 158 5.23 8.54 26.81
CA ALA A 158 4.35 8.92 25.70
C ALA A 158 2.86 8.71 26.04
N LEU A 159 2.52 7.65 26.79
CA LEU A 159 1.16 7.44 27.30
C LEU A 159 0.72 8.59 28.21
N GLY A 160 1.53 8.95 29.21
CA GLY A 160 1.23 10.03 30.15
C GLY A 160 1.01 11.36 29.42
N MET A 161 1.92 11.71 28.50
CA MET A 161 1.82 12.93 27.69
C MET A 161 0.57 12.91 26.79
N THR A 162 0.25 11.77 26.17
CA THR A 162 -0.95 11.62 25.33
C THR A 162 -2.23 11.75 26.17
N ALA A 163 -2.25 11.19 27.37
CA ALA A 163 -3.38 11.32 28.29
C ALA A 163 -3.61 12.78 28.73
N THR A 164 -2.53 13.54 28.96
CA THR A 164 -2.62 14.98 29.26
C THR A 164 -3.24 15.77 28.09
N LEU A 165 -2.78 15.53 26.85
CA LEU A 165 -3.36 16.17 25.66
C LEU A 165 -4.86 15.89 25.51
N LEU A 166 -5.28 14.64 25.77
CA LEU A 166 -6.69 14.26 25.72
C LEU A 166 -7.50 14.93 26.85
N ALA A 167 -6.96 14.96 28.07
CA ALA A 167 -7.62 15.62 29.20
C ALA A 167 -7.80 17.13 28.99
N GLU A 168 -6.84 17.80 28.34
CA GLU A 168 -6.97 19.22 27.97
C GLU A 168 -8.04 19.44 26.90
N ALA A 169 -8.11 18.57 25.90
CA ALA A 169 -9.14 18.60 24.87
C ALA A 169 -10.55 18.37 25.43
N ASP A 170 -10.69 17.48 26.42
CA ASP A 170 -11.99 17.22 27.04
C ASP A 170 -12.45 18.38 27.96
N ARG A 171 -11.53 19.20 28.49
CA ARG A 171 -11.84 20.38 29.31
C ARG A 171 -12.15 21.64 28.51
N SER A 172 -11.68 21.74 27.26
CA SER A 172 -11.80 22.96 26.45
C SER A 172 -12.14 22.66 24.99
N ILE A 173 -13.28 23.18 24.54
CA ILE A 173 -13.74 23.07 23.14
C ILE A 173 -12.70 23.67 22.18
N GLY A 174 -12.08 24.79 22.55
CA GLY A 174 -11.04 25.43 21.73
C GLY A 174 -9.81 24.55 21.58
N ARG A 175 -9.33 23.93 22.68
CA ARG A 175 -8.20 22.99 22.62
C ARG A 175 -8.54 21.72 21.86
N ARG A 176 -9.78 21.23 21.98
CA ARG A 176 -10.27 20.11 21.17
C ARG A 176 -10.17 20.42 19.68
N ALA A 177 -10.68 21.58 19.25
CA ALA A 177 -10.67 21.99 17.85
C ALA A 177 -9.25 22.14 17.30
N GLU A 178 -8.34 22.76 18.07
CA GLU A 178 -6.92 22.90 17.71
C GLU A 178 -6.22 21.54 17.57
N LEU A 179 -6.47 20.62 18.52
CA LEU A 179 -5.90 19.28 18.50
C LEU A 179 -6.44 18.46 17.33
N ALA A 180 -7.75 18.50 17.10
CA ALA A 180 -8.38 17.87 15.94
C ALA A 180 -7.80 18.41 14.64
N GLN A 181 -7.66 19.73 14.49
CA GLN A 181 -7.06 20.34 13.29
C GLN A 181 -5.63 19.83 13.04
N THR A 182 -4.82 19.72 14.09
CA THR A 182 -3.43 19.24 13.98
C THR A 182 -3.35 17.77 13.57
N LEU A 183 -4.31 16.96 14.02
CA LEU A 183 -4.36 15.51 13.76
C LEU A 183 -5.08 15.13 12.46
N GLY A 184 -5.64 16.11 11.73
CA GLY A 184 -6.37 15.87 10.48
C GLY A 184 -7.89 15.70 10.63
N GLY A 185 -8.47 16.20 11.72
CA GLY A 185 -9.91 16.23 12.00
C GLY A 185 -10.30 15.45 13.24
N GLU A 186 -11.62 15.32 13.48
CA GLU A 186 -12.18 14.56 14.62
C GLU A 186 -11.81 13.07 14.57
N GLN A 187 -11.61 12.51 13.38
CA GLN A 187 -11.13 11.13 13.22
C GLN A 187 -9.68 10.99 13.71
N GLY A 188 -8.82 11.97 13.46
CA GLY A 188 -7.46 12.00 14.01
C GLY A 188 -7.46 12.09 15.53
N LEU A 189 -8.40 12.83 16.13
CA LEU A 189 -8.59 12.89 17.58
C LEU A 189 -9.11 11.54 18.14
N ALA A 190 -9.97 10.84 17.42
CA ALA A 190 -10.40 9.50 17.79
C ALA A 190 -9.25 8.48 17.73
N ASP A 191 -8.39 8.57 16.70
CA ASP A 191 -7.16 7.79 16.61
C ASP A 191 -6.19 8.10 17.76
N LEU A 192 -6.09 9.35 18.21
CA LEU A 192 -5.27 9.71 19.38
C LEU A 192 -5.76 9.02 20.66
N ARG A 193 -7.08 8.93 20.88
CA ARG A 193 -7.65 8.18 22.00
C ARG A 193 -7.28 6.70 21.94
N GLU A 194 -7.32 6.13 20.74
CA GLU A 194 -6.96 4.72 20.53
C GLU A 194 -5.44 4.48 20.66
N LEU A 195 -4.59 5.43 20.27
CA LEU A 195 -3.15 5.38 20.55
C LEU A 195 -2.87 5.34 22.05
N ALA A 196 -3.54 6.17 22.85
CA ALA A 196 -3.42 6.15 24.30
C ALA A 196 -3.83 4.78 24.87
N LEU A 197 -4.93 4.22 24.38
CA LEU A 197 -5.37 2.89 24.77
C LEU A 197 -4.33 1.81 24.42
N LEU A 198 -3.83 1.79 23.19
CA LEU A 198 -2.83 0.82 22.75
C LEU A 198 -1.51 0.95 23.51
N LEU A 199 -1.07 2.17 23.85
CA LEU A 199 0.10 2.38 24.71
C LEU A 199 -0.11 1.80 26.11
N ARG A 200 -1.31 1.94 26.68
CA ARG A 200 -1.67 1.33 27.97
C ARG A 200 -1.66 -0.19 27.92
N LEU A 201 -2.22 -0.78 26.85
CA LEU A 201 -2.30 -2.23 26.67
C LEU A 201 -0.97 -2.87 26.25
N ARG A 202 -0.04 -2.07 25.69
CA ARG A 202 1.24 -2.49 25.11
C ARG A 202 2.02 -3.51 25.95
N PRO A 203 2.21 -3.35 27.28
CA PRO A 203 3.06 -4.26 28.07
C PRO A 203 2.59 -5.71 28.07
N ARG A 204 1.30 -5.95 27.85
CA ARG A 204 0.71 -7.30 27.79
C ARG A 204 0.41 -7.74 26.36
N LEU A 205 -0.05 -6.80 25.53
CA LEU A 205 -0.50 -7.07 24.17
C LEU A 205 0.66 -7.37 23.21
N VAL A 206 1.76 -6.60 23.27
CA VAL A 206 2.88 -6.78 22.34
C VAL A 206 3.58 -8.14 22.55
N PRO A 207 3.94 -8.54 23.78
CA PRO A 207 4.53 -9.86 24.01
C PRO A 207 3.61 -11.03 23.59
N ALA A 208 2.29 -10.86 23.73
CA ALA A 208 1.32 -11.86 23.27
C ALA A 208 1.35 -12.02 21.74
N LEU A 209 1.35 -10.92 20.98
CA LEU A 209 1.43 -10.96 19.52
C LEU A 209 2.81 -11.42 19.01
N ASP A 210 3.89 -11.03 19.68
CA ASP A 210 5.24 -11.44 19.29
C ASP A 210 5.46 -12.95 19.48
N ARG A 211 4.88 -13.57 20.50
CA ARG A 211 4.87 -15.04 20.66
C ARG A 211 4.24 -15.74 19.45
N VAL A 212 3.16 -15.19 18.91
CA VAL A 212 2.50 -15.74 17.70
C VAL A 212 3.42 -15.60 16.49
N ARG A 213 4.07 -14.43 16.34
CA ARG A 213 4.97 -14.15 15.21
C ARG A 213 6.23 -15.02 15.23
N GLN A 214 6.76 -15.31 16.41
CA GLN A 214 7.92 -16.21 16.58
C GLN A 214 7.59 -17.67 16.24
N ALA A 215 6.33 -18.08 16.38
CA ALA A 215 5.87 -19.43 16.09
C ALA A 215 5.46 -19.66 14.62
N ALA A 216 5.61 -18.66 13.75
CA ALA A 216 5.12 -18.70 12.38
C ALA A 216 6.14 -18.17 11.35
N PRO A 217 6.08 -18.63 10.09
CA PRO A 217 6.84 -18.01 9.02
C PRO A 217 6.37 -16.58 8.75
N LEU A 218 7.31 -15.67 8.51
CA LEU A 218 7.02 -14.26 8.20
C LEU A 218 7.19 -13.97 6.71
N ASP A 219 6.37 -13.06 6.18
CA ASP A 219 6.51 -12.47 4.85
C ASP A 219 7.52 -11.28 4.87
N MET A 220 7.89 -10.75 3.71
CA MET A 220 8.84 -9.65 3.44
C MET A 220 8.49 -8.30 4.12
N GLY A 221 7.45 -8.27 4.93
CA GLY A 221 6.98 -7.10 5.65
C GLY A 221 6.33 -7.49 6.98
N TRP A 222 7.03 -8.28 7.80
CA TRP A 222 6.75 -8.54 9.22
C TRP A 222 5.45 -9.29 9.59
N ARG A 223 4.57 -9.53 8.61
CA ARG A 223 3.31 -10.27 8.75
C ARG A 223 3.53 -11.78 8.76
N VAL A 224 2.66 -12.49 9.47
CA VAL A 224 2.62 -13.96 9.47
C VAL A 224 2.08 -14.43 8.13
N ALA A 225 2.92 -15.14 7.37
CA ALA A 225 2.60 -15.61 6.02
C ALA A 225 1.59 -16.77 6.04
N ASP A 226 1.73 -17.67 7.01
CA ASP A 226 0.78 -18.76 7.27
C ASP A 226 0.59 -18.97 8.77
N PHE A 227 -0.66 -19.02 9.20
CA PHE A 227 -1.05 -19.24 10.59
C PHE A 227 -1.04 -20.73 10.92
N THR A 228 0.17 -21.27 11.07
CA THR A 228 0.45 -22.69 11.31
C THR A 228 -0.16 -23.20 12.63
N PRO A 229 -0.29 -24.53 12.83
CA PRO A 229 -0.78 -25.09 14.09
C PRO A 229 0.00 -24.60 15.32
N ALA A 230 1.32 -24.42 15.21
CA ALA A 230 2.15 -23.88 16.29
C ALA A 230 1.78 -22.43 16.63
N ALA A 231 1.56 -21.60 15.61
CA ALA A 231 1.12 -20.22 15.78
C ALA A 231 -0.29 -20.12 16.37
N VAL A 232 -1.20 -21.03 15.98
CA VAL A 232 -2.56 -21.12 16.55
C VAL A 232 -2.50 -21.49 18.04
N ILE A 233 -1.65 -22.44 18.43
CA ILE A 233 -1.44 -22.81 19.83
C ILE A 233 -0.85 -21.63 20.62
N ALA A 234 0.13 -20.92 20.06
CA ALA A 234 0.70 -19.72 20.68
C ALA A 234 -0.38 -18.64 20.89
N ALA A 235 -1.24 -18.41 19.91
CA ALA A 235 -2.35 -17.45 20.01
C ALA A 235 -3.41 -17.88 21.03
N ARG A 236 -3.72 -19.18 21.10
CA ARG A 236 -4.61 -19.74 22.13
C ARG A 236 -4.05 -19.51 23.52
N ASN A 237 -2.77 -19.81 23.74
CA ASN A 237 -2.13 -19.61 25.05
C ASN A 237 -2.10 -18.13 25.41
N ALA A 238 -1.78 -17.25 24.45
CA ALA A 238 -1.87 -15.81 24.65
C ALA A 238 -3.27 -15.33 25.01
N TYR A 239 -4.32 -15.90 24.41
CA TYR A 239 -5.72 -15.63 24.81
C TYR A 239 -5.99 -16.09 26.25
N LEU A 240 -5.57 -17.31 26.61
CA LEU A 240 -5.75 -17.85 27.97
C LEU A 240 -5.06 -17.00 29.03
N ASP A 241 -3.87 -16.47 28.74
CA ASP A 241 -3.14 -15.59 29.65
C ASP A 241 -3.84 -14.23 29.86
N LEU A 242 -4.63 -13.79 28.88
CA LEU A 242 -5.20 -12.43 28.85
C LEU A 242 -6.71 -12.39 29.18
N HIS A 243 -7.45 -13.50 29.01
CA HIS A 243 -8.91 -13.46 29.11
C HIS A 243 -9.44 -13.15 30.51
N ASP A 244 -8.70 -13.51 31.56
CA ASP A 244 -9.07 -13.25 32.94
C ASP A 244 -8.71 -11.83 33.41
N ALA A 245 -7.94 -11.08 32.62
CA ALA A 245 -7.44 -9.77 33.01
C ALA A 245 -8.42 -8.65 32.68
N GLU A 246 -8.58 -8.30 31.40
CA GLU A 246 -9.42 -7.19 30.94
C GLU A 246 -10.06 -7.56 29.58
N PRO A 247 -11.39 -7.36 29.39
CA PRO A 247 -12.05 -7.66 28.12
C PRO A 247 -11.45 -6.92 26.91
N GLU A 248 -10.96 -5.70 27.13
CA GLU A 248 -10.33 -4.88 26.09
C GLU A 248 -9.02 -5.50 25.59
N LEU A 249 -8.23 -6.16 26.44
CA LEU A 249 -7.01 -6.85 26.02
C LEU A 249 -7.32 -7.96 25.02
N VAL A 250 -8.39 -8.71 25.27
CA VAL A 250 -8.85 -9.79 24.38
C VAL A 250 -9.33 -9.22 23.04
N GLU A 251 -10.10 -8.14 23.07
CA GLU A 251 -10.57 -7.45 21.87
C GLU A 251 -9.39 -7.02 20.99
N TYR A 252 -8.41 -6.31 21.57
CA TYR A 252 -7.24 -5.83 20.84
C TYR A 252 -6.25 -6.95 20.47
N LEU A 253 -6.21 -8.06 21.21
CA LEU A 253 -5.47 -9.26 20.80
C LEU A 253 -6.03 -9.79 19.48
N PHE A 254 -7.34 -9.94 19.35
CA PHE A 254 -7.96 -10.44 18.12
C PHE A 254 -7.82 -9.46 16.95
N LEU A 255 -8.03 -8.17 17.20
CA LEU A 255 -7.83 -7.13 16.18
C LEU A 255 -6.37 -7.08 15.72
N GLY A 256 -5.42 -7.13 16.66
CA GLY A 256 -3.99 -7.15 16.37
C GLY A 256 -3.56 -8.41 15.65
N LEU A 257 -4.11 -9.57 16.02
CA LEU A 257 -3.85 -10.82 15.31
C LEU A 257 -4.28 -10.72 13.84
N MET A 258 -5.52 -10.28 13.57
CA MET A 258 -6.00 -10.13 12.19
C MET A 258 -5.13 -9.19 11.35
N GLY A 259 -4.62 -8.10 11.94
CA GLY A 259 -3.72 -7.17 11.25
C GLY A 259 -2.27 -7.66 11.12
N ALA A 260 -1.84 -8.61 11.95
CA ALA A 260 -0.53 -9.25 11.86
C ALA A 260 -0.48 -10.39 10.83
N LEU A 261 -1.63 -10.94 10.43
CA LEU A 261 -1.71 -12.00 9.42
C LEU A 261 -1.65 -11.42 8.00
N ALA A 262 -0.91 -12.07 7.09
CA ALA A 262 -0.98 -11.75 5.66
C ALA A 262 -2.38 -12.05 5.09
N GLN A 263 -3.04 -13.07 5.64
CA GLN A 263 -4.39 -13.52 5.29
C GLN A 263 -5.29 -13.49 6.54
N PRO A 264 -6.04 -12.39 6.77
CA PRO A 264 -6.79 -12.19 8.01
C PRO A 264 -7.83 -13.28 8.32
N TRP A 265 -8.40 -13.94 7.29
CA TRP A 265 -9.36 -15.04 7.46
C TRP A 265 -8.77 -16.28 8.14
N GLN A 266 -7.45 -16.46 8.12
CA GLN A 266 -6.81 -17.57 8.84
C GLN A 266 -7.03 -17.47 10.35
N ALA A 267 -7.34 -16.27 10.90
CA ALA A 267 -7.71 -16.09 12.29
C ALA A 267 -8.92 -16.96 12.72
N LEU A 268 -9.77 -17.40 11.78
CA LEU A 268 -10.85 -18.36 12.05
C LEU A 268 -10.34 -19.70 12.61
N ARG A 269 -9.11 -20.10 12.32
CA ARG A 269 -8.48 -21.28 12.93
C ARG A 269 -8.38 -21.16 14.45
N LEU A 270 -8.08 -19.98 14.97
CA LEU A 270 -8.09 -19.72 16.41
C LEU A 270 -9.51 -19.79 16.96
N VAL A 271 -10.50 -19.25 16.25
CA VAL A 271 -11.90 -19.32 16.68
C VAL A 271 -12.33 -20.78 16.86
N ARG A 272 -12.00 -21.67 15.92
CA ARG A 272 -12.30 -23.12 16.06
C ARG A 272 -11.64 -23.77 17.26
N VAL A 273 -10.42 -23.36 17.60
CA VAL A 273 -9.70 -23.91 18.76
C VAL A 273 -10.27 -23.39 20.09
N LEU A 274 -10.76 -22.15 20.10
CA LEU A 274 -11.37 -21.54 21.30
C LEU A 274 -12.85 -21.92 21.47
N SER A 275 -13.57 -22.11 20.37
CA SER A 275 -14.98 -22.46 20.35
C SER A 275 -15.10 -23.88 19.80
N GLN A 276 -15.31 -24.86 20.68
CA GLN A 276 -15.57 -26.27 20.30
C GLN A 276 -16.81 -26.41 19.39
N ASP A 277 -17.65 -25.38 19.32
CA ASP A 277 -18.82 -25.28 18.47
C ASP A 277 -18.98 -23.83 17.97
N MET A 278 -18.67 -23.60 16.70
CA MET A 278 -18.72 -22.27 16.08
C MET A 278 -20.15 -21.69 16.03
N SER A 279 -21.19 -22.55 16.11
CA SER A 279 -22.59 -22.11 16.18
C SER A 279 -22.97 -21.48 17.53
N LYS A 280 -22.17 -21.72 18.58
CA LYS A 280 -22.31 -21.11 19.91
C LYS A 280 -21.34 -19.96 20.14
N ALA A 281 -20.64 -19.51 19.09
CA ALA A 281 -19.74 -18.36 19.19
C ALA A 281 -20.49 -17.06 19.57
N ALA A 282 -21.80 -16.98 19.33
CA ALA A 282 -22.66 -15.89 19.78
C ALA A 282 -22.68 -15.80 21.32
N GLY A 283 -21.74 -15.04 21.89
CA GLY A 283 -21.51 -14.91 23.33
C GLY A 283 -20.04 -15.13 23.73
N HIS A 284 -19.22 -15.72 22.87
CA HIS A 284 -17.77 -15.86 23.07
C HIS A 284 -17.02 -14.64 22.49
N PRO A 285 -15.99 -14.11 23.17
CA PRO A 285 -15.21 -12.97 22.66
C PRO A 285 -14.63 -13.18 21.25
N ALA A 286 -14.32 -14.44 20.91
CA ALA A 286 -13.79 -14.82 19.60
C ALA A 286 -14.77 -14.57 18.42
N ALA A 287 -16.07 -14.35 18.67
CA ALA A 287 -17.03 -13.96 17.63
C ALA A 287 -16.72 -12.59 17.00
N LEU A 288 -15.87 -11.78 17.64
CA LEU A 288 -15.35 -10.55 17.05
C LEU A 288 -14.62 -10.79 15.73
N ILE A 289 -13.85 -11.89 15.62
CA ILE A 289 -13.07 -12.22 14.42
C ILE A 289 -13.99 -12.40 13.20
N PRO A 290 -14.96 -13.34 13.18
CA PRO A 290 -15.85 -13.51 12.05
C PRO A 290 -16.68 -12.25 11.79
N ALA A 291 -17.22 -11.59 12.82
CA ALA A 291 -17.98 -10.35 12.64
C ALA A 291 -17.16 -9.26 11.94
N ARG A 292 -15.89 -9.11 12.32
CA ARG A 292 -14.97 -8.16 11.70
C ARG A 292 -14.66 -8.52 10.26
N LEU A 293 -14.35 -9.78 9.98
CA LEU A 293 -14.06 -10.25 8.62
C LEU A 293 -15.27 -10.03 7.70
N PHE A 294 -16.48 -10.42 8.10
CA PHE A 294 -17.66 -10.19 7.25
C PHE A 294 -18.00 -8.70 7.07
N SER A 295 -17.76 -7.88 8.10
CA SER A 295 -17.86 -6.42 7.99
C SER A 295 -16.86 -5.86 6.96
N ASP A 296 -15.60 -6.33 7.00
CA ASP A 296 -14.55 -5.94 6.06
C ASP A 296 -14.89 -6.35 4.62
N LEU A 297 -15.37 -7.57 4.42
CA LEU A 297 -15.84 -8.05 3.12
C LEU A 297 -16.99 -7.18 2.60
N THR A 298 -18.02 -6.94 3.41
CA THR A 298 -19.17 -6.13 3.03
C THR A 298 -18.77 -4.71 2.64
N ARG A 299 -17.81 -4.13 3.36
CA ARG A 299 -17.24 -2.82 3.02
C ARG A 299 -16.51 -2.85 1.68
N THR A 300 -15.62 -3.81 1.46
CA THR A 300 -14.91 -3.95 0.17
C THR A 300 -15.90 -4.12 -0.99
N LEU A 301 -16.98 -4.88 -0.80
CA LEU A 301 -18.05 -5.03 -1.78
C LEU A 301 -18.84 -3.73 -2.00
N GLY A 302 -19.11 -2.98 -0.93
CA GLY A 302 -19.73 -1.66 -1.02
C GLY A 302 -18.86 -0.64 -1.74
N GLU A 303 -17.55 -0.66 -1.51
CA GLU A 303 -16.57 0.15 -2.23
C GLU A 303 -16.54 -0.21 -3.71
N ILE A 304 -16.52 -1.51 -4.05
CA ILE A 304 -16.67 -2.00 -5.42
C ILE A 304 -17.95 -1.42 -6.07
N GLY A 305 -19.09 -1.53 -5.39
CA GLY A 305 -20.37 -1.00 -5.88
C GLY A 305 -20.35 0.51 -6.11
N ARG A 306 -19.76 1.29 -5.19
CA ARG A 306 -19.57 2.75 -5.35
C ARG A 306 -18.67 3.07 -6.54
N GLN A 307 -17.57 2.32 -6.71
CA GLN A 307 -16.66 2.55 -7.82
C GLN A 307 -17.33 2.28 -9.17
N VAL A 308 -18.13 1.21 -9.31
CA VAL A 308 -18.93 0.96 -10.53
C VAL A 308 -19.84 2.15 -10.87
N GLY A 309 -20.32 2.89 -9.87
CA GLY A 309 -21.12 4.11 -10.02
C GLY A 309 -20.38 5.34 -10.56
N GLY A 310 -19.04 5.31 -10.62
CA GLY A 310 -18.24 6.33 -11.34
C GLY A 310 -17.89 7.61 -10.55
N GLU A 311 -18.12 7.65 -9.24
CA GLU A 311 -17.78 8.82 -8.42
C GLU A 311 -16.33 8.75 -7.91
N GLY A 312 -15.44 9.57 -8.46
CA GLY A 312 -14.06 9.64 -7.98
C GLY A 312 -13.34 10.94 -8.34
N GLN A 313 -12.60 11.48 -7.36
CA GLN A 313 -11.63 12.58 -7.49
C GLN A 313 -10.28 12.12 -8.07
N MET A 314 -10.15 10.84 -8.44
CA MET A 314 -8.90 10.22 -8.89
C MET A 314 -8.83 10.07 -10.41
N SER A 315 -7.62 9.97 -10.97
CA SER A 315 -7.46 9.73 -12.41
C SER A 315 -8.04 8.38 -12.83
N ARG A 316 -8.50 8.28 -14.08
CA ARG A 316 -9.11 7.06 -14.63
C ARG A 316 -8.19 5.84 -14.49
N ARG A 317 -6.89 6.02 -14.73
CA ARG A 317 -5.85 5.02 -14.52
C ARG A 317 -5.79 4.53 -13.06
N ALA A 318 -5.69 5.45 -12.10
CA ALA A 318 -5.61 5.11 -10.68
C ALA A 318 -6.89 4.39 -10.21
N TRP A 319 -8.03 4.81 -10.74
CA TRP A 319 -9.33 4.18 -10.49
C TRP A 319 -9.37 2.73 -10.97
N LEU A 320 -8.95 2.44 -12.21
CA LEU A 320 -8.91 1.07 -12.75
C LEU A 320 -8.01 0.14 -11.92
N LEU A 321 -6.82 0.62 -11.51
CA LEU A 321 -5.91 -0.14 -10.66
C LEU A 321 -6.50 -0.39 -9.27
N THR A 322 -7.22 0.58 -8.72
CA THR A 322 -7.93 0.44 -7.45
C THR A 322 -9.03 -0.61 -7.56
N CYS A 323 -9.85 -0.58 -8.62
CA CYS A 323 -10.85 -1.61 -8.90
C CYS A 323 -10.21 -3.00 -9.03
N ALA A 324 -9.08 -3.11 -9.73
CA ALA A 324 -8.37 -4.38 -9.91
C ALA A 324 -7.94 -4.98 -8.57
N LYS A 325 -7.38 -4.12 -7.69
CA LYS A 325 -7.00 -4.50 -6.33
C LYS A 325 -8.21 -4.93 -5.50
N LEU A 326 -9.28 -4.13 -5.48
CA LEU A 326 -10.49 -4.44 -4.71
C LEU A 326 -11.12 -5.78 -5.12
N VAL A 327 -11.20 -6.05 -6.43
CA VAL A 327 -11.73 -7.32 -6.96
C VAL A 327 -10.85 -8.49 -6.54
N SER A 328 -9.52 -8.34 -6.64
CA SER A 328 -8.58 -9.38 -6.19
C SER A 328 -8.69 -9.64 -4.69
N ASP A 329 -8.72 -8.58 -3.87
CA ASP A 329 -8.80 -8.68 -2.41
C ASP A 329 -10.12 -9.32 -1.97
N ALA A 330 -11.25 -8.91 -2.57
CA ALA A 330 -12.56 -9.51 -2.32
C ALA A 330 -12.60 -11.00 -2.71
N GLY A 331 -12.04 -11.35 -3.87
CA GLY A 331 -11.98 -12.73 -4.34
C GLY A 331 -11.16 -13.64 -3.42
N GLN A 332 -9.99 -13.17 -3.01
CA GLN A 332 -9.15 -13.90 -2.04
C GLN A 332 -9.86 -14.07 -0.70
N MET A 333 -10.55 -13.03 -0.23
CA MET A 333 -11.28 -13.06 1.03
C MET A 333 -12.46 -14.02 1.00
N VAL A 334 -13.27 -14.01 -0.07
CA VAL A 334 -14.38 -14.96 -0.26
C VAL A 334 -13.86 -16.40 -0.30
N LYS A 335 -12.79 -16.65 -1.07
CA LYS A 335 -12.17 -17.97 -1.15
C LYS A 335 -11.67 -18.43 0.22
N GLY A 336 -10.87 -17.60 0.90
CA GLY A 336 -10.28 -17.92 2.18
C GLY A 336 -11.30 -18.14 3.29
N LEU A 337 -12.34 -17.31 3.35
CA LEU A 337 -13.45 -17.51 4.28
C LEU A 337 -14.25 -18.77 3.97
N ALA A 338 -14.40 -19.15 2.70
CA ALA A 338 -15.09 -20.39 2.33
C ALA A 338 -14.27 -21.63 2.70
N GLU A 339 -12.95 -21.62 2.46
CA GLU A 339 -12.05 -22.71 2.86
C GLU A 339 -12.01 -22.87 4.37
N GLU A 340 -11.88 -21.76 5.11
CA GLU A 340 -11.89 -21.77 6.57
C GLU A 340 -13.31 -21.86 7.17
N GLY A 341 -14.37 -21.77 6.37
CA GLY A 341 -15.76 -21.89 6.83
C GLY A 341 -16.32 -23.32 6.76
N GLN A 342 -15.66 -24.24 6.05
CA GLN A 342 -16.20 -25.57 5.73
C GLN A 342 -16.33 -26.53 6.91
N VAL A 343 -15.58 -26.31 8.00
CA VAL A 343 -15.47 -27.30 9.07
C VAL A 343 -16.68 -27.29 10.00
N ASP A 344 -17.35 -26.14 10.19
CA ASP A 344 -18.54 -26.00 11.05
C ASP A 344 -19.57 -25.09 10.39
N ALA A 345 -20.66 -25.68 9.89
CA ALA A 345 -21.68 -25.00 9.07
C ALA A 345 -22.52 -24.01 9.89
N HIS A 346 -22.01 -22.79 10.13
CA HIS A 346 -22.83 -21.70 10.64
C HIS A 346 -23.74 -21.18 9.51
N PRO A 347 -25.08 -21.35 9.59
CA PRO A 347 -26.00 -21.04 8.49
C PRO A 347 -25.94 -19.57 8.07
N ASP A 348 -25.81 -18.64 9.04
CA ASP A 348 -25.69 -17.22 8.72
C ASP A 348 -24.40 -16.88 7.96
N TRP A 349 -23.29 -17.57 8.23
CA TRP A 349 -22.03 -17.32 7.52
C TRP A 349 -22.11 -17.84 6.09
N GLN A 350 -22.75 -19.00 5.89
CA GLN A 350 -23.01 -19.50 4.55
C GLN A 350 -23.90 -18.56 3.75
N LYS A 351 -24.94 -17.99 4.39
CA LYS A 351 -25.79 -16.96 3.78
C LYS A 351 -24.98 -15.71 3.41
N LEU A 352 -24.18 -15.17 4.34
CA LEU A 352 -23.32 -14.01 4.08
C LEU A 352 -22.28 -14.27 2.98
N LEU A 353 -21.69 -15.46 2.94
CA LEU A 353 -20.75 -15.86 1.88
C LEU A 353 -21.45 -16.00 0.52
N ALA A 354 -22.67 -16.55 0.49
CA ALA A 354 -23.46 -16.64 -0.73
C ALA A 354 -23.82 -15.24 -1.26
N GLU A 355 -24.28 -14.34 -0.40
CA GLU A 355 -24.56 -12.94 -0.75
C GLU A 355 -23.29 -12.21 -1.23
N ALA A 356 -22.16 -12.44 -0.56
CA ALA A 356 -20.87 -11.88 -0.97
C ALA A 356 -20.44 -12.38 -2.34
N ARG A 357 -20.49 -13.69 -2.59
CA ARG A 357 -20.21 -14.30 -3.90
C ARG A 357 -21.09 -13.71 -4.99
N GLN A 358 -22.38 -13.54 -4.73
CA GLN A 358 -23.31 -12.94 -5.68
C GLN A 358 -22.92 -11.50 -6.02
N LYS A 359 -22.58 -10.68 -5.02
CA LYS A 359 -22.11 -9.29 -5.24
C LYS A 359 -20.79 -9.25 -6.02
N VAL A 360 -19.84 -10.14 -5.71
CA VAL A 360 -18.59 -10.28 -6.47
C VAL A 360 -18.87 -10.66 -7.91
N ALA A 361 -19.74 -11.65 -8.16
CA ALA A 361 -20.11 -12.09 -9.51
C ALA A 361 -20.75 -10.96 -10.33
N GLN A 362 -21.62 -10.15 -9.73
CA GLN A 362 -22.21 -8.98 -10.37
C GLN A 362 -21.14 -7.92 -10.72
N ALA A 363 -20.21 -7.67 -9.80
CA ALA A 363 -19.12 -6.73 -10.04
C ALA A 363 -18.14 -7.21 -11.12
N VAL A 364 -17.82 -8.51 -11.14
CA VAL A 364 -17.00 -9.17 -12.18
C VAL A 364 -17.59 -8.90 -13.56
N ASP A 365 -18.91 -9.04 -13.72
CA ASP A 365 -19.54 -8.87 -15.02
C ASP A 365 -19.48 -7.40 -15.51
N GLY A 366 -19.72 -6.44 -14.61
CA GLY A 366 -19.62 -5.01 -14.89
C GLY A 366 -18.19 -4.54 -15.16
N PHE A 367 -17.23 -4.97 -14.34
CA PHE A 367 -15.82 -4.63 -14.52
C PHE A 367 -15.19 -5.30 -15.73
N ALA A 368 -15.64 -6.51 -16.13
CA ALA A 368 -15.21 -7.13 -17.37
C ALA A 368 -15.57 -6.25 -18.57
N ALA A 369 -16.85 -5.88 -18.71
CA ALA A 369 -17.31 -5.07 -19.84
C ALA A 369 -16.59 -3.71 -19.90
N LEU A 370 -16.43 -3.07 -18.74
CA LEU A 370 -15.68 -1.83 -18.57
C LEU A 370 -14.22 -1.99 -19.00
N ALA A 371 -13.49 -2.96 -18.45
CA ALA A 371 -12.07 -3.15 -18.71
C ALA A 371 -11.81 -3.38 -20.20
N LEU A 372 -12.67 -4.16 -20.86
CA LEU A 372 -12.55 -4.41 -22.29
C LEU A 372 -12.77 -3.14 -23.13
N ARG A 373 -13.78 -2.33 -22.78
CA ARG A 373 -14.00 -1.03 -23.43
C ARG A 373 -12.80 -0.11 -23.28
N GLU A 374 -12.19 -0.06 -22.10
CA GLU A 374 -11.02 0.78 -21.82
C GLU A 374 -9.76 0.24 -22.55
N CYS A 375 -9.60 -1.09 -22.68
CA CYS A 375 -8.54 -1.69 -23.49
C CYS A 375 -8.62 -1.27 -24.96
N LEU A 376 -9.84 -1.13 -25.51
CA LEU A 376 -10.04 -0.75 -26.91
C LEU A 376 -9.81 0.75 -27.20
N GLN A 377 -9.53 1.59 -26.20
CA GLN A 377 -9.25 3.02 -26.43
C GLN A 377 -7.99 3.26 -27.27
N VAL A 378 -7.06 2.30 -27.32
CA VAL A 378 -5.88 2.36 -28.21
C VAL A 378 -6.22 2.14 -29.69
N LEU A 379 -7.47 1.81 -30.00
CA LEU A 379 -7.99 1.68 -31.37
C LEU A 379 -9.00 2.81 -31.63
N PRO A 380 -8.56 4.07 -31.79
CA PRO A 380 -9.48 5.18 -31.97
C PRO A 380 -10.32 5.00 -33.24
N VAL A 381 -11.59 5.34 -33.12
CA VAL A 381 -12.58 5.37 -34.20
C VAL A 381 -13.21 6.74 -34.28
N ARG A 382 -13.50 7.20 -35.50
CA ARG A 382 -14.26 8.43 -35.79
C ARG A 382 -15.64 8.05 -36.32
N GLN A 383 -16.65 8.84 -35.96
CA GLN A 383 -17.96 8.71 -36.58
C GLN A 383 -17.99 9.54 -37.87
N VAL A 384 -18.30 8.88 -38.97
CA VAL A 384 -18.55 9.52 -40.27
C VAL A 384 -20.05 9.43 -40.53
N ARG A 385 -20.71 10.59 -40.56
CA ARG A 385 -22.09 10.70 -41.05
C ARG A 385 -22.02 11.09 -42.51
N GLU A 386 -22.51 10.21 -43.38
CA GLU A 386 -22.85 10.59 -44.75
C GLU A 386 -24.25 11.23 -44.73
N ASP A 387 -24.46 12.26 -45.56
CA ASP A 387 -25.70 13.06 -45.58
C ASP A 387 -26.94 12.16 -45.69
N GLY A 388 -27.74 12.13 -44.62
CA GLY A 388 -28.98 11.34 -44.52
C GLY A 388 -28.83 9.89 -44.05
N GLY A 389 -27.61 9.39 -43.82
CA GLY A 389 -27.31 8.01 -43.41
C GLY A 389 -27.05 7.81 -41.91
N GLN A 390 -27.14 6.55 -41.46
CA GLN A 390 -26.70 6.16 -40.10
C GLN A 390 -25.19 6.42 -39.95
N ALA A 391 -24.78 6.91 -38.78
CA ALA A 391 -23.36 7.19 -38.51
C ALA A 391 -22.54 5.90 -38.55
N ARG A 392 -21.56 5.82 -39.47
CA ARG A 392 -20.62 4.70 -39.56
C ARG A 392 -19.39 4.99 -38.70
N GLN A 393 -18.88 3.98 -38.00
CA GLN A 393 -17.60 4.09 -37.29
C GLN A 393 -16.47 3.64 -38.21
N GLU A 394 -15.46 4.50 -38.37
CA GLU A 394 -14.24 4.21 -39.12
C GLU A 394 -13.01 4.34 -38.22
N PRO A 395 -11.94 3.54 -38.41
CA PRO A 395 -10.70 3.74 -37.68
C PRO A 395 -10.11 5.14 -37.93
N ASP A 396 -9.75 5.84 -36.86
CA ASP A 396 -9.15 7.18 -36.96
C ASP A 396 -7.63 7.08 -37.07
N MET A 397 -7.11 7.44 -38.25
CA MET A 397 -5.66 7.47 -38.53
C MET A 397 -5.08 8.88 -38.48
N THR A 398 -5.86 9.88 -38.06
CA THR A 398 -5.48 11.30 -38.08
C THR A 398 -4.94 11.82 -36.74
N ARG A 399 -5.19 11.07 -35.66
CA ARG A 399 -4.81 11.46 -34.30
C ARG A 399 -3.91 10.44 -33.63
N ALA A 400 -2.81 10.92 -33.04
CA ALA A 400 -1.98 10.12 -32.14
C ALA A 400 -2.63 9.97 -30.77
N LEU A 401 -2.40 8.83 -30.13
CA LEU A 401 -2.83 8.57 -28.76
C LEU A 401 -1.97 9.35 -27.76
N THR A 402 -2.58 9.83 -26.69
CA THR A 402 -1.82 10.42 -25.58
C THR A 402 -1.25 9.34 -24.67
N GLU A 403 -0.15 9.64 -23.97
CA GLU A 403 0.44 8.70 -22.99
C GLU A 403 -0.57 8.26 -21.92
N GLU A 404 -1.45 9.17 -21.48
CA GLU A 404 -2.49 8.85 -20.49
C GLU A 404 -3.55 7.88 -21.03
N GLN A 405 -3.90 7.95 -22.32
CA GLN A 405 -4.81 6.97 -22.94
C GLN A 405 -4.18 5.58 -22.96
N VAL A 406 -2.90 5.48 -23.32
CA VAL A 406 -2.16 4.21 -23.33
C VAL A 406 -2.04 3.66 -21.90
N ALA A 407 -1.69 4.50 -20.93
CA ALA A 407 -1.56 4.10 -19.53
C ALA A 407 -2.91 3.68 -18.91
N THR A 408 -4.01 4.30 -19.32
CA THR A 408 -5.37 3.91 -18.92
C THR A 408 -5.73 2.54 -19.49
N ALA A 409 -5.46 2.30 -20.77
CA ALA A 409 -5.68 0.99 -21.39
C ALA A 409 -4.84 -0.12 -20.75
N GLN A 410 -3.57 0.16 -20.39
CA GLN A 410 -2.73 -0.77 -19.62
C GLN A 410 -3.31 -1.06 -18.22
N ALA A 411 -3.81 -0.04 -17.50
CA ALA A 411 -4.48 -0.27 -16.23
C ALA A 411 -5.75 -1.12 -16.39
N ALA A 412 -6.44 -0.99 -17.51
CA ALA A 412 -7.59 -1.82 -17.83
C ALA A 412 -7.22 -3.30 -18.04
N THR A 413 -6.04 -3.61 -18.60
CA THR A 413 -5.60 -5.01 -18.73
C THR A 413 -5.35 -5.65 -17.36
N VAL A 414 -4.84 -4.88 -16.39
CA VAL A 414 -4.66 -5.34 -15.00
C VAL A 414 -6.01 -5.65 -14.35
N LEU A 415 -7.00 -4.78 -14.53
CA LEU A 415 -8.37 -5.03 -14.07
C LEU A 415 -8.95 -6.28 -14.74
N PHE A 416 -8.82 -6.40 -16.06
CA PHE A 416 -9.33 -7.55 -16.81
C PHE A 416 -8.70 -8.87 -16.34
N ALA A 417 -7.38 -8.90 -16.12
CA ALA A 417 -6.69 -10.07 -15.59
C ALA A 417 -7.19 -10.47 -14.19
N ALA A 418 -7.42 -9.49 -13.30
CA ALA A 418 -7.96 -9.75 -11.96
C ALA A 418 -9.38 -10.33 -12.02
N VAL A 419 -10.24 -9.75 -12.86
CA VAL A 419 -11.62 -10.18 -13.08
C VAL A 419 -11.68 -11.58 -13.68
N ARG A 420 -10.84 -11.87 -14.68
CA ARG A 420 -10.74 -13.20 -15.30
C ARG A 420 -10.32 -14.26 -14.29
N LYS A 421 -9.24 -14.01 -13.54
CA LYS A 421 -8.77 -14.94 -12.50
C LYS A 421 -9.86 -15.26 -11.48
N LEU A 422 -10.65 -14.26 -11.10
CA LEU A 422 -11.75 -14.43 -10.16
C LEU A 422 -12.92 -15.21 -10.76
N ALA A 423 -13.26 -14.96 -12.03
CA ALA A 423 -14.28 -15.73 -12.72
C ALA A 423 -13.90 -17.21 -12.90
N GLU A 424 -12.64 -17.52 -13.21
CA GLU A 424 -12.13 -18.90 -13.24
C GLU A 424 -12.31 -19.58 -11.88
N GLN A 425 -12.05 -18.86 -10.78
CA GLN A 425 -12.21 -19.38 -9.41
C GLN A 425 -13.67 -19.65 -9.05
N GLU A 426 -14.58 -18.73 -9.40
CA GLU A 426 -16.01 -18.83 -9.11
C GLU A 426 -16.82 -19.57 -10.21
N ARG A 427 -16.13 -20.16 -11.20
CA ARG A 427 -16.74 -20.90 -12.34
C ARG A 427 -17.70 -20.05 -13.18
N LEU A 428 -17.39 -18.77 -13.34
CA LEU A 428 -18.14 -17.78 -14.14
C LEU A 428 -17.61 -17.66 -15.59
N ASP A 429 -16.85 -18.66 -16.07
CA ASP A 429 -16.12 -18.62 -17.35
C ASP A 429 -17.00 -18.29 -18.56
N ARG A 430 -18.27 -18.72 -18.54
CA ARG A 430 -19.18 -18.52 -19.67
C ARG A 430 -19.45 -17.04 -19.95
N SER A 431 -19.60 -16.19 -18.92
CA SER A 431 -19.90 -14.77 -19.14
C SER A 431 -18.67 -14.01 -19.64
N ILE A 432 -17.48 -14.40 -19.21
CA ILE A 432 -16.23 -13.77 -19.63
C ILE A 432 -15.82 -14.19 -21.03
N ARG A 433 -15.97 -15.46 -21.42
CA ARG A 433 -15.56 -15.94 -22.74
C ARG A 433 -16.25 -15.22 -23.90
N ALA A 434 -17.55 -14.89 -23.76
CA ALA A 434 -18.25 -14.12 -24.79
C ALA A 434 -17.63 -12.74 -24.97
N LYS A 435 -17.31 -12.07 -23.85
CA LYS A 435 -16.69 -10.75 -23.85
C LYS A 435 -15.23 -10.78 -24.33
N GLU A 436 -14.49 -11.85 -24.02
CA GLU A 436 -13.15 -12.12 -24.57
C GLU A 436 -13.19 -12.26 -26.09
N ALA A 437 -14.15 -13.01 -26.63
CA ALA A 437 -14.31 -13.16 -28.07
C ALA A 437 -14.59 -11.81 -28.76
N ASP A 438 -15.43 -10.96 -28.16
CA ASP A 438 -15.71 -9.61 -28.66
C ASP A 438 -14.44 -8.72 -28.67
N LEU A 439 -13.62 -8.81 -27.62
CA LEU A 439 -12.33 -8.12 -27.55
C LEU A 439 -11.37 -8.62 -28.65
N GLU A 440 -11.21 -9.94 -28.77
CA GLU A 440 -10.33 -10.55 -29.77
C GLU A 440 -10.73 -10.14 -31.19
N GLN A 441 -12.03 -10.17 -31.50
CA GLN A 441 -12.55 -9.75 -32.79
C GLN A 441 -12.28 -8.26 -33.04
N SER A 442 -12.52 -7.41 -32.05
CA SER A 442 -12.29 -5.96 -32.16
C SER A 442 -10.81 -5.63 -32.34
N LEU A 443 -9.93 -6.27 -31.57
CA LEU A 443 -8.48 -6.14 -31.70
C LEU A 443 -8.01 -6.60 -33.07
N LYS A 444 -8.45 -7.77 -33.52
CA LYS A 444 -8.09 -8.32 -34.84
C LYS A 444 -8.48 -7.37 -35.97
N ILE A 445 -9.74 -6.92 -36.01
CA ILE A 445 -10.22 -5.97 -37.03
C ILE A 445 -9.41 -4.66 -36.98
N GLY A 446 -9.23 -4.10 -35.78
CA GLY A 446 -8.52 -2.83 -35.60
C GLY A 446 -7.04 -2.88 -35.96
N ILE A 447 -6.37 -4.01 -35.67
CA ILE A 447 -4.96 -4.27 -36.00
C ILE A 447 -4.82 -4.51 -37.50
N ASP A 448 -5.65 -5.38 -38.09
CA ASP A 448 -5.60 -5.71 -39.51
C ASP A 448 -5.70 -4.46 -40.38
N PHE A 449 -6.68 -3.59 -40.07
CA PHE A 449 -6.84 -2.31 -40.76
C PHE A 449 -5.59 -1.44 -40.67
N ARG A 450 -4.98 -1.31 -39.48
CA ARG A 450 -3.79 -0.45 -39.28
C ARG A 450 -2.55 -0.99 -40.00
N ILE A 451 -2.40 -2.32 -40.03
CA ILE A 451 -1.34 -2.98 -40.80
C ILE A 451 -1.54 -2.75 -42.30
N GLU A 452 -2.76 -2.92 -42.81
CA GLU A 452 -3.08 -2.65 -44.22
C GLU A 452 -2.89 -1.18 -44.58
N TYR A 453 -3.30 -0.27 -43.70
CA TYR A 453 -3.09 1.16 -43.86
C TYR A 453 -1.60 1.51 -43.94
N LEU A 454 -0.75 0.91 -43.10
CA LEU A 454 0.70 1.08 -43.16
C LEU A 454 1.32 0.51 -44.44
N ARG A 455 0.78 -0.61 -44.97
CA ARG A 455 1.21 -1.16 -46.26
C ARG A 455 0.89 -0.21 -47.41
N ALA A 456 -0.29 0.43 -47.37
CA ALA A 456 -0.70 1.42 -48.37
C ALA A 456 0.03 2.77 -48.22
N ARG A 457 0.39 3.14 -46.98
CA ARG A 457 1.06 4.40 -46.64
C ARG A 457 2.30 4.13 -45.78
N LEU A 458 3.40 3.82 -46.46
CA LEU A 458 4.67 3.51 -45.82
C LEU A 458 5.09 4.63 -44.86
N LYS A 459 5.60 4.25 -43.69
CA LYS A 459 6.14 5.17 -42.65
C LYS A 459 5.12 6.18 -42.09
N HIS A 460 3.82 5.86 -42.11
CA HIS A 460 2.81 6.72 -41.49
C HIS A 460 2.94 6.75 -39.95
N GLY A 461 3.53 7.83 -39.42
CA GLY A 461 3.93 7.94 -38.01
C GLY A 461 2.80 7.70 -37.00
N ILE A 462 1.58 8.17 -37.28
CA ILE A 462 0.42 7.94 -36.39
C ILE A 462 0.03 6.47 -36.33
N ALA A 463 0.12 5.76 -37.45
CA ALA A 463 -0.27 4.35 -37.51
C ALA A 463 0.73 3.48 -36.75
N ILE A 464 2.03 3.81 -36.84
CA ILE A 464 3.10 3.20 -36.05
C ILE A 464 2.84 3.45 -34.55
N ALA A 465 2.61 4.71 -34.15
CA ALA A 465 2.35 5.07 -32.75
C ALA A 465 1.12 4.37 -32.17
N GLN A 466 0.04 4.22 -32.96
CA GLN A 466 -1.14 3.47 -32.54
C GLN A 466 -0.85 1.96 -32.40
N LEU A 467 -0.10 1.36 -33.34
CA LEU A 467 0.30 -0.05 -33.22
C LEU A 467 1.24 -0.29 -32.04
N ASP A 468 2.10 0.67 -31.70
CA ASP A 468 2.93 0.63 -30.50
C ASP A 468 2.10 0.61 -29.22
N ALA A 469 1.10 1.49 -29.13
CA ALA A 469 0.17 1.49 -28.01
C ALA A 469 -0.60 0.16 -27.90
N VAL A 470 -1.04 -0.39 -29.05
CA VAL A 470 -1.70 -1.71 -29.09
C VAL A 470 -0.77 -2.81 -28.61
N HIS A 471 0.49 -2.83 -29.05
CA HIS A 471 1.49 -3.81 -28.60
C HIS A 471 1.68 -3.77 -27.07
N GLN A 472 1.73 -2.57 -26.49
CA GLN A 472 1.82 -2.39 -25.04
C GLN A 472 0.60 -2.94 -24.29
N VAL A 473 -0.61 -2.79 -24.84
CA VAL A 473 -1.85 -3.34 -24.26
C VAL A 473 -1.89 -4.87 -24.42
N LEU A 474 -1.52 -5.41 -25.57
CA LEU A 474 -1.49 -6.86 -25.83
C LEU A 474 -0.58 -7.59 -24.83
N LYS A 475 0.59 -7.02 -24.50
CA LYS A 475 1.51 -7.53 -23.47
C LYS A 475 0.89 -7.64 -22.08
N GLY A 476 -0.06 -6.76 -21.77
CA GLY A 476 -0.73 -6.73 -20.48
C GLY A 476 -1.97 -7.62 -20.41
N LEU A 477 -2.49 -8.10 -21.54
CA LEU A 477 -3.65 -8.98 -21.59
C LEU A 477 -3.24 -10.43 -21.27
N PRO A 478 -4.14 -11.24 -20.69
CA PRO A 478 -3.83 -12.63 -20.41
C PRO A 478 -3.51 -13.39 -21.72
N GLY A 479 -2.45 -14.19 -21.71
CA GLY A 479 -1.86 -14.81 -22.90
C GLY A 479 -2.70 -15.94 -23.50
N ILE A 480 -3.85 -15.58 -24.09
CA ILE A 480 -4.65 -16.47 -24.95
C ILE A 480 -3.92 -16.59 -26.30
N ASN A 481 -4.00 -17.76 -26.94
CA ASN A 481 -3.29 -18.03 -28.21
C ASN A 481 -3.49 -16.92 -29.25
N ILE A 482 -4.73 -16.45 -29.42
CA ILE A 482 -5.07 -15.39 -30.38
C ILE A 482 -4.41 -14.06 -30.01
N ILE A 483 -4.39 -13.69 -28.73
CA ILE A 483 -3.75 -12.46 -28.26
C ILE A 483 -2.24 -12.51 -28.51
N ARG A 484 -1.60 -13.66 -28.28
CA ARG A 484 -0.17 -13.87 -28.55
C ARG A 484 0.16 -13.79 -30.05
N ASP A 485 -0.69 -14.36 -30.89
CA ASP A 485 -0.53 -14.29 -32.35
C ASP A 485 -0.66 -12.85 -32.85
N LEU A 486 -1.62 -12.09 -32.30
CA LEU A 486 -1.78 -10.66 -32.59
C LEU A 486 -0.58 -9.85 -32.08
N GLU A 487 -0.07 -10.14 -30.88
CA GLU A 487 1.12 -9.50 -30.30
C GLU A 487 2.33 -9.68 -31.21
N TYR A 488 2.64 -10.93 -31.57
CA TYR A 488 3.75 -11.26 -32.47
C TYR A 488 3.61 -10.59 -33.84
N ARG A 489 2.39 -10.57 -34.40
CA ARG A 489 2.11 -9.94 -35.69
C ARG A 489 2.34 -8.43 -35.65
N VAL A 490 1.92 -7.77 -34.56
CA VAL A 490 2.14 -6.32 -34.37
C VAL A 490 3.63 -6.04 -34.18
N GLU A 491 4.32 -6.81 -33.34
CA GLU A 491 5.77 -6.68 -33.11
C GLU A 491 6.57 -6.78 -34.42
N ARG A 492 6.33 -7.83 -35.22
CA ARG A 492 6.96 -8.01 -36.54
C ARG A 492 6.67 -6.87 -37.51
N THR A 493 5.46 -6.32 -37.47
CA THR A 493 5.10 -5.17 -38.31
C THR A 493 5.88 -3.93 -37.86
N LEU A 494 5.94 -3.66 -36.55
CA LEU A 494 6.69 -2.53 -36.01
C LEU A 494 8.18 -2.62 -36.35
N GLU A 495 8.80 -3.80 -36.22
CA GLU A 495 10.19 -4.04 -36.63
C GLU A 495 10.43 -3.67 -38.09
N ARG A 496 9.53 -4.11 -38.99
CA ARG A 496 9.65 -3.90 -40.43
C ARG A 496 9.50 -2.44 -40.87
N PHE A 497 8.64 -1.67 -40.21
CA PHE A 497 8.30 -0.30 -40.63
C PHE A 497 9.04 0.80 -39.85
N ARG A 498 9.76 0.43 -38.79
CA ARG A 498 10.69 1.33 -38.06
C ARG A 498 12.10 1.34 -38.64
N ALA A 499 12.54 0.24 -39.26
CA ALA A 499 13.72 0.18 -40.10
C ALA A 499 13.50 0.98 -41.41
#